data_AF-A0A6H2FTP3-F1
#
_entry.id   AF-A0A6H2FTP3-F1
#
_cell.length_a   1.000
_cell.length_b   1.000
_cell.length_c   1.000
_cell.angle_alpha   90.00
_cell.angle_beta   90.00
_cell.angle_gamma   90.00
#
_symmetry.space_group_name_H-M   'P 1'
#
loop_
_entity.id
_entity.type
_entity.pdbx_description
1 polymer ?
#
loop_
_entity_poly.entity_id
_entity_poly.type
_entity_poly.pdbx_seq_one_letter_code
_entity_poly.pdbx_strand_id
1 'polypeptide(L)' 'MINIILIIFFFIKNKNKTLSNIFILGGILGNFINRIKYGFVIDFIDIHISNYHFPTFNIADILIFIGIILIIKDIFKH' A
#
# COMPACT_ATOMS: atom_id res chain seq x y z
N MET A 1 7.90 5.93 4.47
CA MET A 1 7.30 6.44 5.73
C MET A 1 6.38 7.65 5.52
N ILE A 2 6.72 8.62 4.66
CA ILE A 2 5.87 9.80 4.36
C ILE A 2 4.62 9.49 3.49
N ASN A 3 4.63 8.46 2.65
CA ASN A 3 3.51 8.20 1.71
C ASN A 3 2.19 7.73 2.35
N ILE A 4 2.23 7.10 3.53
CA ILE A 4 1.02 6.49 4.15
C ILE A 4 0.00 7.57 4.54
N ILE A 5 0.45 8.73 5.03
CA ILE A 5 -0.43 9.82 5.49
C ILE A 5 -1.17 10.45 4.30
N LEU A 6 -0.49 10.64 3.17
CA LEU A 6 -1.07 11.19 1.94
C LEU A 6 -2.12 10.24 1.33
N ILE A 7 -1.88 8.93 1.39
CA ILE A 7 -2.80 7.91 0.89
C ILE A 7 -4.07 7.83 1.75
N ILE A 8 -3.94 7.91 3.09
CA ILE A 8 -5.08 7.97 4.01
C ILE A 8 -5.94 9.23 3.77
N PHE A 9 -5.30 10.38 3.54
CA PHE A 9 -6.01 11.63 3.27
C PHE A 9 -6.83 11.57 1.97
N PHE A 10 -6.28 10.95 0.92
CA PHE A 10 -7.00 10.75 -0.35
C PHE A 10 -8.19 9.78 -0.19
N PHE A 11 -8.08 8.83 0.74
CA PHE A 11 -9.05 7.77 1.00
C PHE A 11 -10.37 8.24 1.61
N ILE A 12 -10.30 9.18 2.55
CA ILE A 12 -11.47 9.73 3.25
C ILE A 12 -12.42 10.45 2.25
N LYS A 13 -11.91 10.84 1.09
CA LYS A 13 -12.65 11.66 0.12
C LYS A 13 -13.53 10.87 -0.86
N ASN A 14 -13.37 9.54 -1.00
CA ASN A 14 -14.08 8.75 -2.02
C ASN A 14 -14.92 7.60 -1.43
N LYS A 15 -16.24 7.77 -1.38
CA LYS A 15 -17.20 6.87 -0.70
C LYS A 15 -17.64 5.62 -1.48
N ASN A 16 -17.43 5.55 -2.81
CA ASN A 16 -18.07 4.53 -3.66
C ASN A 16 -17.17 3.34 -4.09
N LYS A 17 -15.95 3.20 -3.58
CA LYS A 17 -15.01 2.16 -4.05
C LYS A 17 -14.65 1.16 -2.95
N THR A 18 -15.56 0.23 -2.65
CA THR A 18 -15.41 -0.71 -1.51
C THR A 18 -14.18 -1.62 -1.63
N LEU A 19 -13.93 -2.20 -2.81
CA LEU A 19 -12.85 -3.17 -2.99
C LEU A 19 -11.44 -2.55 -2.91
N SER A 20 -11.20 -1.45 -3.63
CA SER A 20 -9.93 -0.71 -3.50
C SER A 20 -9.69 -0.27 -2.07
N ASN A 21 -10.79 0.05 -1.36
CA ASN A 21 -10.70 0.51 0.00
C ASN A 21 -10.23 -0.57 0.97
N ILE A 22 -10.73 -1.80 0.81
CA ILE A 22 -10.30 -2.95 1.60
C ILE A 22 -8.80 -3.23 1.39
N PHE A 23 -8.32 -3.21 0.14
CA PHE A 23 -6.92 -3.48 -0.17
C PHE A 23 -5.97 -2.46 0.48
N ILE A 24 -6.25 -1.16 0.35
CA ILE A 24 -5.37 -0.13 0.91
C ILE A 24 -5.47 -0.09 2.44
N LEU A 25 -6.66 -0.17 3.01
CA LEU A 25 -6.82 -0.21 4.47
C LEU A 25 -6.14 -1.45 5.07
N GLY A 26 -6.28 -2.61 4.45
CA GLY A 26 -5.62 -3.85 4.87
C GLY A 26 -4.10 -3.71 4.88
N GLY A 27 -3.51 -3.16 3.83
CA GLY A 27 -2.06 -2.93 3.77
C GLY A 27 -1.58 -1.88 4.78
N ILE A 28 -2.30 -0.77 4.93
CA ILE A 28 -1.97 0.26 5.93
C ILE A 28 -2.02 -0.33 7.34
N LEU A 29 -3.07 -1.07 7.68
CA LEU A 29 -3.23 -1.72 8.98
C LEU A 29 -2.13 -2.75 9.22
N GLY A 30 -1.75 -3.56 8.22
CA GLY A 30 -0.65 -4.51 8.33
C GLY A 30 0.67 -3.83 8.72
N ASN A 31 1.08 -2.82 7.95
CA ASN A 31 2.30 -2.06 8.25
C ASN A 31 2.21 -1.30 9.59
N PHE A 32 1.03 -0.82 9.97
CA PHE A 32 0.81 -0.16 11.25
C PHE A 32 0.96 -1.12 12.44
N ILE A 33 0.40 -2.33 12.34
CA ILE A 33 0.57 -3.39 13.35
C ILE A 33 2.05 -3.75 13.50
N ASN A 34 2.80 -3.85 12.39
CA ASN A 34 4.26 -4.09 12.47
C ASN A 34 4.95 -2.99 13.27
N ARG A 35 4.62 -1.72 13.02
CA ARG A 35 5.20 -0.58 13.75
C ARG A 35 4.86 -0.61 15.24
N ILE A 36 3.63 -0.96 15.60
CA ILE A 36 3.25 -1.09 17.02
C ILE A 36 4.01 -2.24 17.69
N LYS A 37 4.09 -3.40 17.02
CA LYS A 37 4.63 -4.61 17.64
C LYS A 37 6.17 -4.66 17.67
N TYR A 38 6.81 -4.13 16.62
CA TYR A 38 8.25 -4.27 16.41
C TYR A 38 9.00 -2.94 16.35
N GLY A 39 8.30 -1.79 16.30
CA GLY A 39 8.91 -0.46 16.16
C GLY A 39 9.29 -0.07 14.72
N PHE A 40 9.24 -1.02 13.77
CA PHE A 40 9.54 -0.81 12.36
C PHE A 40 8.67 -1.70 11.47
N VAL A 41 8.72 -1.47 10.15
CA VAL A 41 8.05 -2.30 9.15
C VAL A 41 9.02 -3.38 8.69
N ILE A 42 8.53 -4.62 8.59
CA ILE A 42 9.35 -5.77 8.18
C ILE A 42 9.19 -5.97 6.68
N ASP A 43 10.21 -5.58 5.93
CA ASP A 43 10.31 -5.81 4.49
C ASP A 43 11.07 -7.12 4.24
N PHE A 44 10.46 -8.05 3.51
CA PHE A 44 10.99 -9.41 3.35
C PHE A 44 11.03 -9.88 1.89
N ILE A 45 10.48 -9.09 0.96
CA ILE A 45 10.54 -9.36 -0.47
C ILE A 45 11.65 -8.50 -1.04
N ASP A 46 12.73 -9.15 -1.47
CA ASP A 46 13.85 -8.54 -2.19
C ASP A 46 13.87 -9.06 -3.62
N ILE A 47 13.80 -8.15 -4.60
CA ILE A 47 13.87 -8.47 -6.02
C ILE A 47 15.09 -7.77 -6.58
N HIS A 48 16.00 -8.54 -7.17
CA HIS A 48 17.20 -8.00 -7.79
C HIS A 48 17.47 -8.67 -9.13
N ILE A 49 18.04 -7.89 -10.05
CA ILE A 49 18.46 -8.34 -11.38
C ILE A 49 19.88 -7.84 -11.60
N SER A 50 20.84 -8.77 -11.69
CA SER A 50 22.27 -8.46 -11.77
C SER A 50 22.68 -7.53 -10.62
N ASN A 51 23.27 -6.37 -10.90
CA ASN A 51 23.68 -5.37 -9.90
C ASN A 51 22.56 -4.41 -9.49
N TYR A 52 21.35 -4.54 -10.06
CA TYR A 52 20.22 -3.69 -9.72
C TYR A 52 19.37 -4.34 -8.63
N HIS A 53 19.24 -3.65 -7.50
CA HIS A 53 18.33 -4.02 -6.41
C HIS A 53 17.09 -3.14 -6.46
N PHE A 54 15.93 -3.77 -6.64
CA PHE A 54 14.68 -3.08 -6.40
C PHE A 54 14.52 -2.85 -4.89
N PRO A 55 13.94 -1.72 -4.45
CA PRO A 55 13.69 -1.50 -3.03
C PRO A 55 12.90 -2.66 -2.43
N THR A 56 13.36 -3.20 -1.30
CA THR A 56 12.67 -4.27 -0.60
C THR A 56 11.26 -3.82 -0.19
N PHE A 57 10.31 -4.74 -0.22
CA PHE A 57 8.92 -4.46 0.12
C PHE A 57 8.27 -5.64 0.85
N ASN A 58 7.02 -5.47 1.27
CA ASN A 58 6.24 -6.51 1.92
C ASN A 58 4.84 -6.67 1.30
N ILE A 59 4.07 -7.63 1.82
CA ILE A 59 2.70 -7.89 1.36
C ILE A 59 1.78 -6.67 1.55
N ALA A 60 1.94 -5.90 2.63
CA ALA A 60 1.14 -4.71 2.87
C ALA A 60 1.37 -3.65 1.77
N ASP A 61 2.60 -3.49 1.30
CA ASP A 61 2.92 -2.59 0.19
C ASP A 61 2.28 -3.05 -1.13
N ILE A 62 2.25 -4.37 -1.39
CA ILE A 62 1.55 -4.96 -2.55
C ILE A 62 0.05 -4.68 -2.48
N LEU A 63 -0.58 -4.86 -1.32
CA LEU A 63 -2.01 -4.60 -1.14
C LEU A 63 -2.34 -3.13 -1.41
N ILE A 64 -1.53 -2.20 -0.89
CA ILE A 64 -1.68 -0.77 -1.15
C ILE A 64 -1.54 -0.49 -2.66
N PHE A 65 -0.52 -1.06 -3.30
CA PHE A 65 -0.29 -0.89 -4.74
C PHE A 65 -1.47 -1.36 -5.59
N ILE A 66 -2.01 -2.55 -5.30
CA ILE A 66 -3.19 -3.09 -5.98
C ILE A 66 -4.41 -2.18 -5.79
N GLY A 67 -4.68 -1.73 -4.56
CA GLY A 67 -5.81 -0.84 -4.33
C GLY A 67 -5.66 0.51 -5.04
N ILE A 68 -4.44 1.03 -5.20
CA ILE A 68 -4.18 2.26 -5.97
C ILE A 68 -4.47 2.00 -7.45
N ILE A 69 -4.01 0.88 -8.02
CA ILE A 69 -4.34 0.49 -9.40
C ILE A 69 -5.84 0.41 -9.62
N LEU A 70 -6.59 -0.15 -8.67
CA LEU A 70 -8.06 -0.23 -8.76
C LEU A 70 -8.69 1.17 -8.76
N ILE A 71 -8.20 2.10 -7.94
CA ILE A 71 -8.68 3.48 -7.92
C ILE A 71 -8.42 4.16 -9.27
N ILE A 72 -7.20 4.01 -9.79
CA ILE A 72 -6.77 4.61 -11.06
C ILE A 72 -7.62 4.05 -12.21
N LYS A 73 -7.77 2.73 -12.31
CA LYS A 73 -8.58 2.07 -13.33
C LYS A 73 -10.01 2.60 -13.35
N ASP A 74 -10.58 2.83 -12.18
CA ASP A 74 -11.94 3.35 -12.05
C ASP A 74 -12.04 4.84 -12.42
N ILE A 75 -11.00 5.65 -12.14
CA ILE A 75 -10.93 7.05 -12.60
C ILE A 75 -10.94 7.12 -14.13
N PHE A 76 -10.20 6.25 -14.83
CA PHE A 76 -10.13 6.24 -16.29
C PHE A 76 -11.33 5.58 -16.99
N LYS A 77 -12.20 4.88 -16.24
CA LYS A 77 -13.41 4.25 -16.80
C LYS A 77 -14.57 5.25 -16.91
N HIS A 78 -14.45 6.40 -16.25
CA HIS A 78 -15.32 7.56 -16.39
C HIS A 78 -14.68 8.60 -17.31
#